data_AF-A0A9D4A502-F1
#
_entry.id   AF-A0A9D4A502-F1
#
_cell.length_a   1.000
_cell.length_b   1.000
_cell.length_c   1.000
_cell.angle_alpha   90.00
_cell.angle_beta   90.00
_cell.angle_gamma   90.00
#
_symmetry.space_group_name_H-M   'P 1'
#
loop_
_entity.id
_entity.type
_entity.pdbx_description
1 polymer ?
#
loop_
_entity_poly.entity_id
_entity_poly.type
_entity_poly.pdbx_seq_one_letter_code
_entity_poly.pdbx_strand_id
1 'polypeptide(L)'
;MFSARSPSLSSAFSVLEHPVYDKANNKVEKESFPGLQEELQRTDGEEVPSFLQSIVSRIEKDRGIETNFAHEAIQLLVSAAIKEMEDCPVKKLDLDRLKKWGATLNRGKEVSFEVGLQMFC
;
A
#
# COMPACT_ATOMS: atom_id res chain seq x y z
N MET A 1 -21.60 -12.97 -26.96
CA MET A 1 -21.44 -11.83 -26.01
C MET A 1 -20.15 -12.06 -25.23
N PHE A 2 -19.07 -11.34 -25.56
CA PHE A 2 -17.84 -11.40 -24.78
C PHE A 2 -18.02 -10.52 -23.55
N SER A 3 -18.23 -11.13 -22.39
CA SER A 3 -18.14 -10.44 -21.11
C SER A 3 -16.67 -10.05 -20.92
N ALA A 4 -16.35 -8.77 -21.15
CA ALA A 4 -15.04 -8.24 -20.84
C ALA A 4 -14.85 -8.41 -19.33
N ARG A 5 -14.11 -9.45 -18.93
CA ARG A 5 -13.75 -9.71 -17.55
C ARG A 5 -13.00 -8.46 -17.07
N SER A 6 -13.60 -7.74 -16.14
CA SER A 6 -12.96 -6.55 -15.55
C SER A 6 -11.55 -6.95 -15.11
N PRO A 7 -10.50 -6.17 -15.48
CA PRO A 7 -9.14 -6.52 -15.10
C PRO A 7 -9.04 -6.58 -13.57
N SER A 8 -8.40 -7.63 -13.05
CA SER A 8 -8.06 -7.72 -11.63
C SER A 8 -6.99 -6.67 -11.29
N LEU A 9 -6.91 -6.25 -10.03
CA LEU A 9 -5.86 -5.35 -9.53
C LEU A 9 -4.46 -5.84 -9.94
N SER A 10 -4.19 -7.13 -9.75
CA SER A 10 -2.94 -7.77 -10.20
C SER A 10 -2.66 -7.55 -11.69
N SER A 11 -3.65 -7.75 -12.57
CA SER A 11 -3.47 -7.53 -14.01
C SER A 11 -3.26 -6.06 -14.36
N ALA A 12 -3.87 -5.12 -13.63
CA ALA A 12 -3.65 -3.69 -13.82
C ALA A 12 -2.22 -3.29 -13.43
N PHE A 13 -1.69 -3.84 -12.33
CA PHE A 13 -0.29 -3.64 -11.92
C PHE A 13 0.69 -4.21 -12.96
N SER A 14 0.45 -5.41 -13.49
CA SER A 14 1.33 -6.00 -14.51
C SER A 14 1.32 -5.21 -15.82
N VAL A 15 0.18 -4.68 -16.26
CA VAL A 15 0.09 -3.83 -17.47
C VAL A 15 0.81 -2.50 -17.28
N LEU A 16 0.80 -1.98 -16.05
CA LEU A 16 1.35 -0.66 -15.72
C LEU A 16 2.68 -0.74 -14.97
N GLU A 17 3.37 -1.89 -15.02
CA GLU A 17 4.57 -2.14 -14.24
C GLU A 17 5.65 -1.08 -14.51
N HIS A 18 5.98 -0.81 -15.78
CA HIS A 18 6.95 0.25 -16.13
C HIS A 18 6.58 1.67 -15.62
N PRO A 19 5.36 2.18 -15.83
CA PRO A 19 4.98 3.52 -15.35
C PRO A 19 4.67 3.61 -13.85
N VAL A 20 4.30 2.50 -13.19
CA VAL A 20 3.99 2.45 -11.75
C VAL A 20 5.27 2.30 -10.92
N TYR A 21 6.25 1.58 -11.45
CA TYR A 21 7.55 1.34 -10.81
C TYR A 21 8.66 2.31 -11.24
N ASP A 22 8.33 3.41 -11.93
CA ASP A 22 9.30 4.45 -12.28
C ASP A 22 10.02 4.94 -11.01
N LYS A 23 11.36 4.84 -10.99
CA LYS A 23 12.22 5.21 -9.85
C LYS A 23 12.07 6.67 -9.44
N ALA A 24 11.56 7.54 -10.31
CA ALA A 24 11.26 8.93 -9.98
C ALA A 24 9.96 9.10 -9.15
N ASN A 25 9.16 8.06 -9.02
CA ASN A 25 7.85 8.08 -8.36
C ASN A 25 7.92 7.42 -6.97
N ASN A 26 8.77 7.93 -6.07
CA ASN A 26 8.92 7.41 -4.70
C ASN A 26 8.50 8.41 -3.60
N LYS A 27 7.95 9.57 -3.97
CA LYS A 27 7.48 10.61 -3.04
C LYS A 27 6.07 10.29 -2.55
N VAL A 28 5.97 9.35 -1.61
CA VAL A 28 4.72 9.07 -0.89
C VAL A 28 4.91 9.35 0.59
N GLU A 29 4.05 10.19 1.16
CA GLU A 29 4.03 10.53 2.59
C GLU A 29 2.66 10.22 3.19
N LYS A 30 2.47 10.42 4.50
CA LYS A 30 1.20 10.11 5.18
C LYS A 30 0.03 10.94 4.61
N GLU A 31 0.33 12.15 4.14
CA GLU A 31 -0.53 13.10 3.44
C GLU A 31 -1.06 12.54 2.11
N SER A 32 -0.38 11.53 1.54
CA SER A 32 -0.81 10.87 0.30
C SER A 32 -2.01 9.92 0.52
N PHE A 33 -2.35 9.64 1.79
CA PHE A 33 -3.46 8.78 2.19
C PHE A 33 -4.50 9.62 2.95
N PRO A 34 -5.68 9.90 2.34
CA PRO A 34 -6.70 10.73 2.98
C PRO A 34 -7.12 10.16 4.35
N GLY A 35 -7.10 11.00 5.39
CA GLY A 35 -7.49 10.62 6.75
C GLY A 35 -6.37 9.98 7.58
N LEU A 36 -5.26 9.53 6.97
CA LEU A 36 -4.20 8.84 7.71
C LEU A 36 -3.48 9.79 8.67
N GLN A 37 -3.14 11.00 8.22
CA GLN A 37 -2.45 11.97 9.05
C GLN A 37 -3.32 12.41 10.23
N GLU A 38 -4.61 12.62 10.00
CA GLU A 38 -5.57 13.04 11.02
C GLU A 38 -5.75 11.97 12.10
N GLU A 39 -5.80 10.69 11.71
CA GLU A 39 -5.89 9.58 12.66
C GLU A 39 -4.59 9.44 13.49
N LEU A 40 -3.42 9.63 12.88
CA LEU A 40 -2.15 9.63 13.62
C LEU A 40 -2.03 10.80 14.60
N GLN A 41 -2.57 11.97 14.23
CA GLN A 41 -2.58 13.12 15.14
C GLN A 41 -3.46 12.92 16.37
N ARG A 42 -4.42 11.99 16.35
CA ARG A 42 -5.26 11.68 17.52
C ARG A 42 -4.52 10.89 18.59
N THR A 43 -3.44 10.21 18.21
CA THR A 43 -2.64 9.35 19.09
C THR A 43 -1.22 9.88 19.26
N ASP A 44 -0.98 11.16 18.93
CA ASP A 44 0.34 11.78 18.87
C ASP A 44 1.39 10.98 18.05
N GLY A 45 0.91 10.14 17.13
CA GLY A 45 1.73 9.23 16.33
C GLY A 45 2.29 8.04 17.10
N GLU A 46 1.90 7.83 18.36
CA GLU A 46 2.40 6.74 19.21
C GLU A 46 1.72 5.40 18.90
N GLU A 47 0.50 5.43 18.35
CA GLU A 47 -0.28 4.22 18.06
C GLU A 47 -0.61 4.07 16.58
N VAL A 48 -0.48 2.83 16.08
CA VAL A 48 -1.01 2.44 14.77
C VAL A 48 -2.54 2.55 14.80
N PRO A 49 -3.15 3.28 13.85
CA PRO A 49 -4.60 3.39 13.77
C PRO A 49 -5.29 2.02 13.72
N SER A 50 -6.38 1.87 14.47
CA SER A 50 -7.08 0.58 14.64
C SER A 50 -7.49 -0.09 13.32
N PHE A 51 -7.87 0.70 12.31
CA PHE A 51 -8.23 0.20 10.98
C PHE A 51 -7.05 -0.38 10.18
N LEU A 52 -5.81 -0.15 10.61
CA LEU A 52 -4.59 -0.68 10.00
C LEU A 52 -3.97 -1.84 10.81
N GLN A 53 -4.33 -2.01 12.09
CA GLN A 53 -3.72 -3.02 12.95
C GLN A 53 -3.79 -4.44 12.36
N SER A 54 -4.94 -4.82 11.80
CA SER A 54 -5.11 -6.14 11.18
C SER A 54 -4.22 -6.34 9.94
N ILE A 55 -3.95 -5.28 9.19
CA ILE A 55 -3.05 -5.30 8.03
C ILE A 55 -1.59 -5.36 8.49
N VAL A 56 -1.23 -4.57 9.51
CA VAL A 56 0.08 -4.61 10.16
C VAL A 56 0.44 -6.02 10.61
N SER A 57 -0.46 -6.69 11.35
CA SER A 57 -0.23 -8.07 11.80
C SER A 57 -0.13 -9.06 10.64
N ARG A 58 -0.89 -8.86 9.55
CA ARG A 58 -0.77 -9.68 8.33
C ARG A 58 0.58 -9.51 7.66
N ILE A 59 1.10 -8.27 7.59
CA ILE A 59 2.40 -7.97 7.00
C ILE A 59 3.52 -8.64 7.79
N GLU A 60 3.53 -8.50 9.12
CA GLU A 60 4.56 -9.08 9.98
C GLU A 60 4.54 -10.61 9.91
N LYS A 61 3.35 -11.21 9.87
CA LYS A 61 3.18 -12.65 9.69
C LYS A 61 3.72 -13.14 8.35
N ASP A 62 3.45 -12.42 7.26
CA ASP A 62 3.96 -12.77 5.91
C ASP A 62 5.48 -12.64 5.83
N ARG A 63 6.03 -11.58 6.42
CA ARG A 63 7.48 -11.33 6.47
C ARG A 63 8.20 -12.28 7.42
N GLY A 64 7.48 -12.89 8.37
CA GLY A 64 8.04 -13.75 9.42
C GLY A 64 8.89 -13.00 10.46
N ILE A 65 8.85 -11.67 10.45
CA ILE A 65 9.57 -10.79 11.37
C ILE A 65 8.69 -9.60 11.77
N GLU A 66 8.76 -9.22 13.04
CA GLU A 66 8.18 -7.96 13.53
C GLU A 66 8.90 -6.77 12.89
N THR A 67 8.17 -5.67 12.73
CA THR A 67 8.76 -4.47 12.17
C THR A 67 9.56 -3.74 13.24
N ASN A 68 10.79 -3.33 12.89
CA ASN A 68 11.61 -2.52 13.78
C ASN A 68 11.23 -1.03 13.67
N PHE A 69 11.61 -0.25 14.67
CA PHE A 69 11.34 1.19 14.71
C PHE A 69 11.77 1.96 13.44
N ALA A 70 12.89 1.55 12.83
CA ALA A 70 13.39 2.16 11.59
C ALA A 70 12.44 1.99 10.39
N HIS A 71 11.54 1.01 10.43
CA HIS A 71 10.62 0.68 9.35
C HIS A 71 9.14 0.96 9.68
N GLU A 72 8.80 1.42 10.89
CA GLU A 72 7.41 1.69 11.30
C GLU A 72 6.69 2.66 10.36
N ALA A 73 7.35 3.77 9.98
CA ALA A 73 6.79 4.73 9.04
C ALA A 73 6.49 4.09 7.66
N ILE A 74 7.33 3.17 7.22
CA ILE A 74 7.17 2.49 5.93
C ILE A 74 6.09 1.42 6.00
N GLN A 75 6.04 0.65 7.08
CA GLN A 75 4.97 -0.31 7.34
C GLN A 75 3.61 0.39 7.39
N LEU A 76 3.54 1.57 8.01
CA LEU A 76 2.31 2.34 8.09
C LEU A 76 1.82 2.79 6.69
N LEU A 77 2.73 3.29 5.85
CA LEU A 77 2.39 3.66 4.47
C LEU A 77 1.97 2.45 3.64
N VAL A 78 2.70 1.33 3.73
CA VAL A 78 2.36 0.08 3.04
C VAL A 78 1.00 -0.45 3.51
N SER A 79 0.72 -0.38 4.81
CA SER A 79 -0.57 -0.79 5.38
C SER A 79 -1.72 0.08 4.87
N ALA A 80 -1.51 1.40 4.79
CA ALA A 80 -2.48 2.33 4.23
C ALA A 80 -2.74 2.08 2.74
N ALA A 81 -1.69 1.78 1.96
CA ALA A 81 -1.82 1.39 0.57
C ALA A 81 -2.62 0.10 0.40
N ILE A 82 -2.32 -0.94 1.19
CA ILE A 82 -3.07 -2.20 1.17
C ILE A 82 -4.54 -1.96 1.54
N LYS A 83 -4.81 -1.15 2.58
CA LYS A 83 -6.18 -0.82 2.96
C LYS A 83 -6.95 -0.15 1.82
N GLU A 84 -6.34 0.85 1.18
CA GLU A 84 -6.96 1.49 0.02
C GLU A 84 -7.18 0.52 -1.15
N MET A 85 -6.26 -0.42 -1.40
CA MET A 85 -6.43 -1.45 -2.43
C MET A 85 -7.62 -2.36 -2.12
N GLU A 86 -7.76 -2.81 -0.87
CA GLU A 86 -8.88 -3.64 -0.40
C GLU A 86 -10.22 -2.89 -0.47
N ASP A 87 -10.23 -1.59 -0.20
CA ASP A 87 -11.43 -0.74 -0.24
C ASP A 87 -11.76 -0.21 -1.63
N CYS A 88 -10.82 -0.28 -2.59
CA CYS A 88 -11.00 0.32 -3.90
C CYS A 88 -11.86 -0.57 -4.80
N PRO A 89 -13.10 -0.16 -5.17
CA PRO A 89 -13.83 -0.88 -6.19
C PRO A 89 -13.12 -0.69 -7.54
N VAL A 90 -12.99 -1.76 -8.33
CA VAL A 90 -12.32 -1.74 -9.66
C VAL A 90 -12.83 -0.61 -10.58
N LYS A 91 -14.09 -0.20 -10.45
CA LYS A 91 -14.68 0.91 -11.21
C LYS A 91 -14.09 2.30 -10.88
N LYS A 92 -13.42 2.45 -9.74
CA LYS A 92 -12.74 3.67 -9.29
C LYS A 92 -11.21 3.54 -9.41
N LEU A 93 -10.72 2.48 -10.07
CA LEU A 93 -9.30 2.29 -10.32
C LEU A 93 -8.83 3.28 -11.39
N ASP A 94 -7.85 4.09 -11.04
CA ASP A 94 -7.23 5.07 -11.94
C ASP A 94 -5.70 4.96 -11.87
N LEU A 95 -5.04 5.54 -12.87
CA LEU A 95 -3.59 5.45 -13.01
C LEU A 95 -2.84 6.14 -11.86
N ASP A 96 -3.39 7.20 -11.28
CA ASP A 96 -2.75 7.96 -10.20
C ASP A 96 -2.77 7.17 -8.89
N ARG A 97 -3.87 6.46 -8.60
CA ARG A 97 -3.94 5.49 -7.50
C ARG A 97 -2.95 4.36 -7.66
N LEU A 98 -2.90 3.76 -8.85
CA LEU A 98 -1.96 2.67 -9.15
C LEU A 98 -0.51 3.13 -8.99
N LYS A 99 -0.17 4.33 -9.50
CA LYS A 99 1.14 4.95 -9.31
C LYS A 99 1.45 5.21 -7.84
N LYS A 100 0.51 5.74 -7.05
CA LYS A 100 0.69 5.97 -5.61
C LYS A 100 0.98 4.66 -4.86
N TRP A 101 0.19 3.63 -5.13
CA TRP A 101 0.36 2.33 -4.50
C TRP A 101 1.68 1.67 -4.88
N GLY A 102 2.05 1.68 -6.17
CA GLY A 102 3.35 1.16 -6.60
C GLY A 102 4.53 1.92 -6.03
N ALA A 103 4.44 3.25 -5.98
CA ALA A 103 5.42 4.11 -5.31
C ALA A 103 5.62 3.74 -3.84
N THR A 104 4.52 3.44 -3.14
CA THR A 104 4.53 3.05 -1.73
C THR A 104 5.21 1.69 -1.54
N LEU A 105 4.84 0.71 -2.36
CA LEU A 105 5.44 -0.63 -2.33
C LEU A 105 6.93 -0.60 -2.71
N ASN A 106 7.32 0.27 -3.65
CA ASN A 106 8.72 0.49 -4.00
C ASN A 106 9.54 1.08 -2.88
N ARG A 107 9.00 2.08 -2.18
CA ARG A 107 9.64 2.63 -1.00
C ARG A 107 9.86 1.55 0.07
N GLY A 108 8.93 0.60 0.21
CA GLY A 108 9.10 -0.60 1.00
C GLY A 108 10.31 -1.44 0.54
N LYS A 109 10.36 -1.80 -0.74
CA LYS A 109 11.48 -2.57 -1.32
C LYS A 109 12.84 -1.89 -1.16
N GLU A 110 12.93 -0.57 -1.32
CA GLU A 110 14.17 0.21 -1.16
C GLU A 110 14.83 0.03 0.21
N VAL A 111 14.03 -0.22 1.25
CA VAL A 111 14.51 -0.46 2.62
C VAL A 111 14.45 -1.94 3.02
N SER A 112 14.35 -2.86 2.06
CA SER A 112 14.19 -4.31 2.32
C SER A 112 12.92 -4.66 3.12
N PHE A 113 11.89 -3.81 3.03
CA PHE A 113 10.54 -4.09 3.51
C PHE A 113 9.72 -4.68 2.36
N GLU A 114 9.98 -5.94 2.03
CA GLU A 114 9.26 -6.65 0.98
C GLU A 114 7.95 -7.24 1.52
N VAL A 115 6.89 -7.11 0.73
CA VAL A 115 5.56 -7.64 1.00
C VAL A 115 5.15 -8.53 -0.17
N GLY A 116 4.73 -9.76 0.12
CA GLY A 116 4.33 -10.71 -0.91
C GLY A 116 3.11 -10.23 -1.70
N LEU A 117 3.10 -10.46 -3.02
CA LEU A 117 1.97 -10.11 -3.90
C LEU A 117 0.64 -10.79 -3.50
N GLN A 118 0.71 -11.87 -2.73
CA GLN A 118 -0.44 -12.57 -2.15
C GLN A 118 -1.24 -11.73 -1.14
N MET A 119 -0.70 -10.62 -0.64
CA MET A 119 -1.44 -9.69 0.23
C MET A 119 -2.47 -8.83 -0.51
N PHE A 120 -2.42 -8.77 -1.85
CA PHE A 120 -3.22 -7.86 -2.66
C PHE A 120 -4.46 -8.51 -3.29
N CYS A 121 -4.84 -9.73 -2.85
CA CYS A 121 -5.93 -10.53 -3.40
C CYS A 121 -6.86 -11.05 -2.31
#